data_AF-A0A3D5U5T6-F1
#
_entry.id   AF-A0A3D5U5T6-F1
#
_cell.length_a   1.000
_cell.length_b   1.000
_cell.length_c   1.000
_cell.angle_alpha   90.00
_cell.angle_beta   90.00
_cell.angle_gamma   90.00
#
_symmetry.space_group_name_H-M   'P 1'
#
loop_
_entity.id
_entity.type
_entity.pdbx_description
1 polymer ?
#
loop_
_entity_poly.entity_id
_entity_poly.type
_entity_poly.pdbx_seq_one_letter_code
_entity_poly.pdbx_strand_id
1 'polypeptide(L)'
;RYWMHNGFLNVDGEKMSKSLKNFFTARDILQEYDAEDIRHFFLSKHYRSPIDFTRELMEESHKAMQNLRKSITAFGYDALLETDIPD
;
A
#
# COMPACT_ATOMS: atom_id res chain seq x y z
N ARG A 1 -11.85 -13.39 24.18
CA ARG A 1 -10.66 -13.86 23.43
C ARG A 1 -10.95 -13.65 21.96
N TYR A 2 -10.04 -13.02 21.21
CA TYR A 2 -10.25 -12.70 19.79
C TYR A 2 -9.11 -13.27 18.95
N TRP A 3 -9.46 -13.85 17.80
CA TRP A 3 -8.55 -14.27 16.75
C TRP A 3 -8.88 -13.47 15.49
N MET A 4 -7.86 -13.00 14.79
CA MET A 4 -8.02 -12.24 13.55
C MET A 4 -7.26 -12.92 12.43
N HIS A 5 -7.94 -13.10 11.30
CA HIS A 5 -7.37 -13.66 10.09
C HIS A 5 -7.41 -12.60 9.00
N ASN A 6 -6.35 -12.52 8.19
CA ASN A 6 -6.30 -11.66 7.01
C ASN A 6 -6.70 -12.45 5.77
N GLY A 7 -7.19 -11.73 4.75
CA GLY A 7 -7.37 -12.28 3.42
C GLY A 7 -6.03 -12.62 2.77
N PHE A 8 -6.07 -13.49 1.77
CA PHE A 8 -4.88 -13.85 1.00
C PHE A 8 -4.49 -12.76 0.00
N LEU A 9 -3.19 -12.65 -0.25
CA LEU A 9 -2.64 -11.85 -1.34
C LEU A 9 -2.41 -12.74 -2.56
N ASN A 10 -2.99 -12.34 -3.68
CA ASN A 10 -2.73 -12.90 -5.01
C ASN A 10 -1.84 -11.93 -5.82
N VAL A 11 -1.29 -12.42 -6.92
CA VAL A 11 -0.53 -11.66 -7.91
C VAL A 11 -1.11 -11.97 -9.28
N ASP A 12 -1.62 -10.95 -9.95
CA ASP A 12 -2.26 -11.07 -11.27
C ASP A 12 -3.30 -12.20 -11.34
N GLY A 13 -4.14 -12.30 -10.31
CA GLY A 13 -5.20 -13.31 -10.17
C GLY A 13 -4.75 -14.67 -9.65
N GLU A 14 -3.44 -14.93 -9.57
CA GLU A 14 -2.86 -16.19 -9.12
C GLU A 14 -2.39 -16.14 -7.68
N LYS A 15 -2.45 -17.28 -6.97
CA LYS A 15 -1.94 -17.35 -5.60
C LYS A 15 -0.46 -17.00 -5.57
N MET A 16 -0.06 -16.09 -4.67
CA MET A 16 1.35 -15.80 -4.46
C MET A 16 2.06 -17.04 -3.87
N SER A 17 3.09 -17.55 -4.57
CA SER A 17 3.89 -18.65 -4.06
C SER A 17 5.31 -18.69 -4.66
N LYS A 18 6.27 -19.21 -3.88
CA LYS A 18 7.64 -19.41 -4.36
C LYS A 18 7.72 -20.41 -5.52
N SER A 19 6.89 -21.45 -5.50
CA SER A 19 6.86 -22.48 -6.55
C SER A 19 6.36 -21.97 -7.89
N LEU A 20 5.39 -21.04 -7.88
CA LEU A 20 4.88 -20.39 -9.10
C LEU A 20 5.80 -19.26 -9.60
N LYS A 21 6.90 -18.97 -8.88
CA LYS A 21 7.86 -17.91 -9.22
C LYS A 21 7.23 -16.51 -9.35
N ASN A 22 6.06 -16.29 -8.75
CA ASN A 22 5.36 -15.00 -8.70
C ASN A 22 5.47 -14.33 -7.31
N PHE A 23 6.45 -14.74 -6.50
CA PHE A 23 6.72 -14.18 -5.19
C PHE A 23 7.71 -13.02 -5.31
N PHE A 24 7.35 -11.89 -4.72
CA PHE A 24 8.23 -10.76 -4.48
C PHE A 24 8.10 -10.30 -3.02
N THR A 25 9.15 -9.68 -2.52
CA THR A 25 9.21 -9.14 -1.16
C THR A 25 8.77 -7.68 -1.15
N ALA A 26 8.40 -7.18 0.02
CA ALA A 26 8.15 -5.75 0.19
C ALA A 26 9.36 -4.88 -0.23
N ARG A 27 10.60 -5.38 -0.08
CA ARG A 27 11.81 -4.64 -0.52
C ARG A 27 11.93 -4.56 -2.03
N ASP A 28 11.42 -5.55 -2.75
CA ASP A 28 11.41 -5.53 -4.21
C ASP A 28 10.45 -4.45 -4.70
N ILE A 29 9.24 -4.38 -4.12
CA ILE A 29 8.23 -3.37 -4.48
C ILE A 29 8.69 -1.95 -4.11
N LEU A 30 9.38 -1.80 -2.98
CA LEU A 30 9.91 -0.50 -2.52
C LEU A 30 10.98 0.10 -3.47
N GLN A 31 11.49 -0.68 -4.43
CA GLN A 31 12.36 -0.13 -5.48
C GLN A 31 11.58 0.62 -6.56
N GLU A 32 10.26 0.39 -6.66
CA GLU A 32 9.38 0.94 -7.69
C GLU A 32 8.34 1.93 -7.14
N TYR A 33 7.93 1.78 -5.88
CA TYR A 33 6.87 2.59 -5.25
C TYR A 33 7.25 3.07 -3.84
N ASP A 34 6.66 4.18 -3.41
CA ASP A 34 6.86 4.70 -2.06
C ASP A 34 6.19 3.78 -1.02
N ALA A 35 6.75 3.77 0.20
CA ALA A 35 6.21 2.94 1.28
C ALA A 35 4.75 3.27 1.63
N GLU A 36 4.32 4.52 1.45
CA GLU A 36 2.93 4.92 1.67
C GLU A 36 1.98 4.43 0.57
N ASP A 37 2.44 4.31 -0.68
CA ASP A 37 1.64 3.76 -1.78
C ASP A 37 1.30 2.30 -1.50
N ILE A 38 2.28 1.55 -1.00
CA ILE A 38 2.11 0.14 -0.60
C ILE A 38 1.13 0.04 0.57
N ARG A 39 1.26 0.93 1.58
CA ARG A 39 0.33 0.95 2.73
C ARG A 39 -1.08 1.29 2.30
N HIS A 40 -1.25 2.33 1.48
CA HIS A 40 -2.55 2.73 0.95
C HIS A 40 -3.19 1.60 0.15
N PHE A 41 -2.42 0.88 -0.67
CA PHE A 41 -2.91 -0.28 -1.42
C PHE A 41 -3.53 -1.32 -0.49
N PHE A 42 -2.84 -1.72 0.58
CA PHE A 42 -3.39 -2.69 1.55
C PHE A 42 -4.58 -2.15 2.33
N LEU A 43 -4.57 -0.87 2.69
CA LEU A 43 -5.64 -0.23 3.46
C LEU A 43 -6.89 0.07 2.61
N SER A 44 -6.75 0.15 1.29
CA SER A 44 -7.85 0.41 0.35
C SER A 44 -8.87 -0.74 0.28
N LYS A 45 -8.50 -1.92 0.78
CA LYS A 45 -9.36 -3.11 0.84
C LYS A 45 -9.56 -3.53 2.29
N HIS A 46 -10.73 -4.10 2.57
CA HIS A 46 -11.03 -4.64 3.89
C HIS A 46 -10.09 -5.82 4.19
N TYR A 47 -9.42 -5.82 5.35
CA TYR A 47 -8.35 -6.75 5.70
C TYR A 47 -8.69 -8.25 5.62
N ARG A 48 -9.98 -8.62 5.70
CA ARG A 48 -10.45 -10.03 5.59
C ARG A 48 -10.73 -10.47 4.16
N SER A 49 -10.80 -9.55 3.22
CA SER A 49 -11.03 -9.86 1.81
C SER A 49 -9.71 -10.23 1.14
N PRO A 50 -9.68 -11.23 0.24
CA PRO A 50 -8.53 -11.43 -0.63
C PRO A 50 -8.24 -10.15 -1.41
N ILE A 51 -6.97 -9.86 -1.60
CA ILE A 51 -6.49 -8.72 -2.37
C ILE A 51 -5.60 -9.24 -3.50
N ASP A 52 -5.75 -8.66 -4.68
CA ASP A 52 -4.94 -8.99 -5.84
C ASP A 52 -3.91 -7.88 -6.05
N PHE A 53 -2.64 -8.25 -6.12
CA PHE A 53 -1.58 -7.32 -6.46
C PHE A 53 -1.42 -7.33 -7.97
N THR A 54 -1.80 -6.21 -8.58
CA THR A 54 -1.54 -5.91 -9.98
C THR A 54 -0.83 -4.57 -10.07
N ARG A 55 -0.07 -4.37 -11.15
CA ARG A 55 0.62 -3.10 -11.39
C ARG A 55 -0.36 -1.93 -11.54
N GLU A 56 -1.54 -2.20 -12.11
CA GLU A 56 -2.62 -1.23 -12.28
C GLU A 56 -3.16 -0.74 -10.93
N LEU A 57 -3.45 -1.65 -10.00
CA LEU A 57 -3.94 -1.28 -8.66
C LEU A 57 -2.87 -0.55 -7.84
N MET A 58 -1.60 -0.90 -8.00
CA MET A 58 -0.50 -0.16 -7.39
C MET A 58 -0.37 1.24 -7.95
N GLU A 59 -0.54 1.41 -9.27
CA GLU A 59 -0.51 2.72 -9.91
C GLU A 59 -1.71 3.59 -9.49
N GLU A 60 -2.89 3.01 -9.32
CA GLU A 60 -4.04 3.68 -8.74
C GLU A 60 -3.75 4.16 -7.31
N SER A 61 -3.12 3.30 -6.50
CA SER A 61 -2.68 3.64 -5.15
C SER A 61 -1.70 4.81 -5.15
N HIS A 62 -0.68 4.76 -6.02
CA HIS A 62 0.30 5.81 -6.18
C HIS A 62 -0.35 7.16 -6.55
N LYS A 63 -1.27 7.15 -7.53
CA LYS A 63 -2.01 8.36 -7.93
C LYS A 63 -2.87 8.91 -6.80
N ALA A 64 -3.52 8.04 -6.03
CA ALA A 64 -4.31 8.46 -4.87
C ALA A 64 -3.44 9.16 -3.82
N MET A 65 -2.26 8.60 -3.52
CA MET A 65 -1.30 9.20 -2.58
C MET A 65 -0.72 10.51 -3.11
N GLN A 66 -0.38 10.60 -4.39
CA GLN A 66 0.05 11.86 -5.00
C GLN A 66 -1.02 12.96 -4.88
N ASN A 67 -2.29 12.62 -5.10
CA ASN A 67 -3.38 13.58 -4.98
C ASN A 67 -3.58 14.01 -3.53
N LEU A 68 -3.52 13.07 -2.58
CA LEU A 68 -3.59 13.37 -1.15
C LEU A 68 -2.45 14.32 -0.72
N ARG A 69 -1.20 14.00 -1.08
CA ARG A 69 -0.03 14.86 -0.82
C ARG A 69 -0.24 16.26 -1.40
N LYS A 70 -0.63 16.36 -2.68
CA LYS A 70 -0.92 17.65 -3.34
C LYS A 70 -1.99 18.44 -2.60
N SER A 71 -3.07 17.80 -2.15
CA SER A 71 -4.11 18.47 -1.36
C SER A 71 -3.57 18.99 -0.03
N ILE A 72 -2.83 18.16 0.71
CA ILE A 72 -2.22 18.54 2.00
C ILE A 72 -1.28 19.74 1.82
N THR A 73 -0.38 19.70 0.84
CA THR A 73 0.53 20.80 0.51
C THR A 73 -0.24 22.06 0.09
N ALA A 74 -1.30 21.94 -0.72
CA ALA A 74 -2.11 23.08 -1.14
C ALA A 74 -2.81 23.79 0.03
N PHE A 75 -3.15 23.05 1.09
CA PHE A 75 -3.69 23.62 2.33
C PHE A 75 -2.61 24.17 3.28
N GLY A 76 -1.33 24.06 2.94
CA GLY A 76 -0.21 24.58 3.75
C GLY A 76 0.08 23.74 5.00
N TYR A 77 -0.39 22.49 5.06
CA TYR A 77 -0.18 21.61 6.23
C TYR A 77 1.27 21.15 6.40
N ASP A 78 2.11 21.23 5.37
CA ASP A 78 3.52 20.83 5.47
C ASP A 78 4.27 21.62 6.56
N ALA A 79 3.86 22.87 6.82
CA ALA A 79 4.41 23.69 7.90
C ALA A 79 3.98 23.27 9.32
N LEU A 80 2.97 22.40 9.45
CA LEU A 80 2.44 21.89 10.73
C LEU A 80 2.98 20.50 11.09
N LEU A 81 3.61 19.79 10.14
CA LEU A 81 4.16 18.45 10.37
C LEU A 81 5.57 18.48 10.96
N GLU A 82 6.29 19.60 10.83
CA GLU A 82 7.63 19.77 11.43
C GLU A 82 7.59 19.94 12.96
N THR A 83 6.42 20.16 13.57
CA THR A 83 6.31 20.54 14.99
C THR A 83 5.89 19.43 15.96
N ASP A 84 5.33 18.29 15.52
CA ASP A 84 4.58 17.41 16.45
C ASP A 84 4.78 15.89 16.28
N ILE A 85 5.98 15.41 15.88
CA ILE A 85 6.33 13.99 16.06
C ILE A 85 7.40 13.90 17.16
N PRO A 86 7.03 13.72 18.44
CA PRO A 86 7.98 13.28 19.45
C PRO A 86 8.51 11.90 19.06
N ASP A 87 9.82 11.69 19.25
CA ASP A 87 10.48 10.38 19.14
C ASP A 87 9.75 9.26 19.91
#